data_AF-A0A8S3AE61-F1
#
_entry.id   AF-A0A8S3AE61-F1
#
_cell.length_a   1.000
_cell.length_b   1.000
_cell.length_c   1.000
_cell.angle_alpha   90.00
_cell.angle_beta   90.00
_cell.angle_gamma   90.00
#
_symmetry.space_group_name_H-M   'P 1'
#
loop_
_entity.id
_entity.type
_entity.pdbx_description
1 polymer ?
#
loop_
_entity_poly.entity_id
_entity_poly.type
_entity_poly.pdbx_seq_one_letter_code
_entity_poly.pdbx_strand_id
1 'polypeptide(L)'
;MIEAKDEVLYCMCTAKLNGEAQRWYEDNTSLTEWNALKEPLFERFEPTESLSKIFEQLKERKQQSDETITSYYDAIIKLCR
;
A
#
# COMPACT_ATOMS: atom_id res chain seq x y z
N MET A 1 27.96 6.94 13.81
CA MET A 1 28.19 7.52 12.48
C MET A 1 27.02 7.06 11.64
N ILE A 2 26.18 8.00 11.21
CA ILE A 2 25.08 7.71 10.28
C ILE A 2 25.73 7.61 8.90
N GLU A 3 25.48 6.55 8.15
CA GLU A 3 26.08 6.39 6.83
C GLU A 3 25.43 7.36 5.84
N ALA A 4 26.17 7.85 4.84
CA ALA A 4 25.64 8.83 3.86
C ALA A 4 24.38 8.33 3.11
N LYS A 5 24.14 7.02 3.09
CA LYS A 5 22.93 6.41 2.50
C LYS A 5 21.68 6.60 3.37
N ASP A 6 21.86 6.64 4.68
CA ASP A 6 20.77 6.80 5.66
C ASP A 6 20.24 8.24 5.64
N GLU A 7 21.14 9.23 5.49
CA GLU A 7 20.76 10.64 5.30
C GLU A 7 19.94 10.84 4.03
N VAL A 8 20.31 10.17 2.94
CA VAL A 8 19.57 10.23 1.67
C VAL A 8 18.16 9.65 1.81
N LEU A 9 18.01 8.51 2.48
CA LEU A 9 16.70 7.91 2.70
C LEU A 9 15.81 8.81 3.57
N TYR A 10 16.36 9.35 4.64
CA TYR A 10 15.66 10.28 5.53
C TYR A 10 15.18 11.53 4.78
N CYS A 11 16.03 12.15 3.97
CA CYS A 11 15.67 13.29 3.13
C CYS A 11 14.58 12.92 2.09
N MET A 12 14.64 11.73 1.49
CA MET A 12 13.62 11.29 0.55
C MET A 12 12.26 11.05 1.24
N CYS A 13 12.25 10.40 2.41
CA CYS A 13 11.02 10.09 3.12
C CYS A 13 10.35 11.36 3.65
N THR A 14 11.10 12.28 4.25
CA THR A 14 10.58 13.57 4.72
C THR A 14 10.08 14.47 3.58
N ALA A 15 10.64 14.35 2.36
CA ALA A 15 10.19 15.11 1.20
C ALA A 15 8.97 14.48 0.47
N LYS A 16 8.74 13.17 0.61
CA LYS A 16 7.71 12.43 -0.15
C LYS A 16 6.51 12.03 0.69
N LEU A 17 6.69 11.81 1.99
CA LEU A 17 5.62 11.50 2.90
C LEU A 17 4.95 12.79 3.36
N ASN A 18 3.64 12.73 3.60
CA ASN A 18 2.88 13.83 4.16
C ASN A 18 1.82 13.28 5.13
N GLY A 19 1.24 14.17 5.94
CA GLY A 19 0.13 13.83 6.82
C GLY A 19 0.43 12.67 7.78
N GLU A 20 -0.44 11.65 7.77
CA GLU A 20 -0.31 10.47 8.64
C GLU A 20 0.96 9.65 8.33
N ALA A 21 1.33 9.51 7.05
CA ALA A 21 2.50 8.75 6.65
C ALA A 21 3.81 9.40 7.12
N GLN A 22 3.87 10.74 7.10
CA GLN A 22 5.02 11.47 7.64
C GLN A 22 5.14 11.31 9.15
N ARG A 23 4.04 11.50 9.90
CA ARG A 23 4.05 11.35 11.37
C ARG A 23 4.47 9.95 11.79
N TRP A 24 3.93 8.93 11.12
CA TRP A 24 4.31 7.55 11.37
C TRP A 24 5.80 7.30 11.14
N TYR A 25 6.38 7.85 10.06
CA TYR A 25 7.82 7.71 9.80
C TYR A 25 8.68 8.45 10.83
N GLU A 26 8.27 9.65 11.24
CA GLU A 26 8.94 10.43 12.29
C GLU A 26 8.92 9.73 13.66
N ASP A 27 7.86 8.96 13.96
CA ASP A 27 7.77 8.15 15.18
C ASP A 27 8.63 6.86 15.09
N ASN A 28 9.09 6.47 13.90
CA ASN A 28 9.87 5.26 13.62
C ASN A 28 11.28 5.59 13.11
N THR A 29 12.00 6.47 13.82
CA THR A 29 13.34 6.96 13.44
C THR A 29 14.43 5.87 13.35
N SER A 30 14.16 4.65 13.81
CA SER A 30 15.07 3.50 13.70
C SER A 30 15.08 2.87 12.30
N LEU A 31 14.16 3.26 11.40
CA LEU A 31 14.06 2.76 10.03
C LEU A 31 14.97 3.56 9.08
N THR A 32 16.29 3.42 9.26
CA THR A 32 17.32 4.17 8.51
C THR A 32 17.72 3.54 7.18
N GLU A 33 17.44 2.25 6.99
CA GLU A 33 17.70 1.53 5.75
C GLU A 33 16.41 1.22 4.98
N TRP A 34 16.46 1.30 3.65
CA TRP A 34 15.29 1.02 2.81
C TRP A 34 14.71 -0.39 3.03
N ASN A 35 15.56 -1.39 3.20
CA ASN A 35 15.13 -2.77 3.44
C ASN A 35 14.40 -2.93 4.77
N ALA A 36 14.77 -2.15 5.79
CA ALA A 36 14.10 -2.13 7.08
C ALA A 36 12.80 -1.31 7.04
N LEU A 37 12.75 -0.24 6.24
CA LEU A 37 11.58 0.63 6.10
C LEU A 37 10.47 0.03 5.25
N LYS A 38 10.83 -0.73 4.21
CA LYS A 38 9.88 -1.19 3.19
C LYS A 38 8.75 -2.04 3.79
N GLU A 39 9.08 -3.12 4.51
CA GLU A 39 8.07 -4.03 5.05
C GLU A 39 7.10 -3.33 6.02
N PRO A 40 7.55 -2.56 7.03
CA PRO A 40 6.64 -1.85 7.93
C PRO A 40 5.77 -0.79 7.23
N LEU A 41 6.30 -0.14 6.19
CA LEU A 41 5.53 0.83 5.40
C LEU A 41 4.40 0.13 4.63
N PHE A 42 4.68 -1.03 4.03
CA PHE A 42 3.67 -1.86 3.39
C PHE A 42 2.64 -2.34 4.42
N GLU A 43 3.04 -2.96 5.52
CA GLU A 43 2.09 -3.45 6.54
C GLU A 43 1.17 -2.35 7.09
N ARG A 44 1.69 -1.13 7.26
CA ARG A 44 0.94 -0.01 7.83
C ARG A 44 -0.07 0.62 6.86
N PHE A 45 0.31 0.75 5.58
CA PHE A 45 -0.44 1.54 4.59
C PHE A 45 -1.00 0.73 3.43
N GLU A 46 -0.59 -0.53 3.28
CA GLU A 46 -1.25 -1.44 2.35
C GLU A 46 -2.65 -1.72 2.88
N PRO A 47 -3.70 -1.41 2.09
CA PRO A 47 -5.05 -1.77 2.49
C PRO A 47 -5.12 -3.29 2.52
N THR A 48 -5.05 -3.86 3.73
CA THR A 48 -5.38 -5.26 3.95
C THR A 48 -6.89 -5.37 3.84
N GLU A 49 -7.41 -5.45 2.61
CA GLU A 49 -8.74 -5.99 2.44
C GLU A 49 -8.67 -7.42 2.95
N SER A 50 -9.39 -7.72 4.03
CA SER A 50 -9.45 -9.08 4.51
C SER A 50 -9.97 -9.96 3.38
N LEU A 51 -9.36 -11.14 3.20
CA LEU A 51 -9.82 -12.10 2.17
C LEU A 51 -11.33 -12.33 2.25
N SER A 52 -11.90 -12.31 3.47
CA SER A 52 -13.34 -12.36 3.69
C SER A 52 -14.11 -11.22 3.01
N LYS A 53 -13.63 -9.98 3.09
CA LYS A 53 -14.25 -8.82 2.41
C LYS A 53 -14.16 -8.94 0.89
N ILE A 54 -13.04 -9.43 0.37
CA ILE A 54 -12.86 -9.70 -1.07
C ILE A 54 -13.85 -10.78 -1.52
N PHE A 55 -13.98 -11.87 -0.76
CA PHE A 55 -14.92 -12.95 -1.08
C PHE A 55 -16.37 -12.47 -1.09
N GLU A 56 -16.78 -11.61 -0.15
CA GLU A 56 -18.13 -11.04 -0.17
C GLU A 56 -18.33 -10.12 -1.40
N GLN A 57 -17.36 -9.27 -1.73
CA GLN A 57 -17.41 -8.44 -2.94
C GLN A 57 -17.55 -9.29 -4.21
N LEU A 58 -16.82 -10.40 -4.32
CA LEU A 58 -16.88 -11.31 -5.46
C LEU A 58 -18.24 -12.01 -5.59
N LYS A 59 -18.86 -12.41 -4.48
CA LYS A 59 -20.20 -13.03 -4.49
C LYS A 59 -21.26 -12.06 -4.98
N GLU A 60 -21.16 -10.79 -4.60
CA GLU A 60 -22.14 -9.76 -4.93
C GLU A 60 -21.92 -9.16 -6.33
N ARG A 61 -20.69 -9.23 -6.85
CA ARG A 61 -20.31 -8.62 -8.12
C ARG A 61 -20.81 -9.43 -9.33
N LYS A 62 -22.00 -9.06 -9.81
CA LYS A 62 -22.53 -9.49 -11.12
C LYS A 62 -22.11 -8.50 -12.21
N GLN A 63 -21.97 -8.99 -13.45
CA GLN A 63 -21.79 -8.11 -14.61
C GLN A 63 -23.01 -7.18 -14.77
N GLN A 64 -22.76 -5.89 -14.98
CA GLN A 64 -23.83 -4.92 -15.21
C GLN A 64 -24.30 -4.99 -16.68
N SER A 65 -25.54 -4.58 -16.94
CA SER A 65 -26.15 -4.67 -18.28
C SER A 65 -25.47 -3.79 -19.33
N ASP A 66 -24.82 -2.71 -18.89
CA ASP A 66 -24.08 -1.74 -19.70
C ASP A 66 -22.56 -2.02 -19.70
N GLU A 67 -22.11 -3.05 -18.99
CA GLU A 67 -20.70 -3.39 -18.85
C GLU A 67 -20.27 -4.44 -19.87
N THR A 68 -19.12 -4.21 -20.50
CA THR A 68 -18.51 -5.20 -21.38
C THR A 68 -17.92 -6.37 -20.59
N ILE A 69 -17.92 -7.55 -21.21
CA ILE A 69 -17.35 -8.76 -20.57
C ILE A 69 -15.89 -8.56 -20.16
N THR A 70 -15.09 -7.87 -20.98
CA THR A 70 -13.68 -7.57 -20.66
C THR A 70 -13.55 -6.67 -19.43
N SER A 71 -14.32 -5.58 -19.35
CA SER A 71 -14.33 -4.69 -18.19
C SER A 71 -14.70 -5.45 -16.91
N TYR A 72 -15.69 -6.33 -17.01
CA TYR A 72 -16.11 -7.17 -15.88
C TYR A 72 -14.98 -8.09 -15.41
N TYR A 73 -14.33 -8.80 -16.33
CA TYR A 73 -13.21 -9.67 -15.97
C TYR A 73 -12.02 -8.92 -15.38
N ASP A 74 -11.67 -7.74 -15.93
CA ASP A 74 -10.59 -6.92 -15.39
C ASP A 74 -10.88 -6.47 -13.96
N ALA A 75 -12.14 -6.11 -13.66
CA ALA A 75 -12.57 -5.77 -12.31
C ALA A 75 -12.48 -6.96 -11.34
N ILE A 76 -12.89 -8.15 -11.76
CA ILE A 76 -12.77 -9.38 -10.96
C ILE A 76 -11.30 -9.73 -10.71
N ILE A 77 -10.45 -9.66 -11.73
CA ILE A 77 -9.00 -9.93 -11.60
C ILE A 77 -8.35 -8.96 -10.62
N LYS A 78 -8.78 -7.69 -10.62
CA LYS A 78 -8.26 -6.67 -9.69
C LYS A 78 -8.64 -6.96 -8.24
N LEU A 79 -9.80 -7.55 -7.98
CA LEU A 79 -10.22 -7.94 -6.63
C LEU A 79 -9.46 -9.17 -6.10
N CYS A 80 -8.93 -10.01 -6.98
CA CYS A 80 -8.21 -11.24 -6.63
C CYS A 80 -6.68 -11.08 -6.57
N ARG A 81 -6.14 -9.87 -6.75
CA ARG A 81 -4.71 -9.55 -6.70
C ARG A 81 -4.36 -8.85 -5.41
#